data_AF-A0A3D4UJA6-F1
#
_entry.id   AF-A0A3D4UJA6-F1
#
_cell.length_a   1.000
_cell.length_b   1.000
_cell.length_c   1.000
_cell.angle_alpha   90.00
_cell.angle_beta   90.00
_cell.angle_gamma   90.00
#
_symmetry.space_group_name_H-M   'P 1'
#
loop_
_entity.id
_entity.type
_entity.pdbx_description
1 polymer ?
#
loop_
_entity_poly.entity_id
_entity_poly.type
_entity_poly.pdbx_seq_one_letter_code
_entity_poly.pdbx_strand_id
1 'polypeptide(L)'
;MLERFKPTVLVECERRHSNDGTDPVGELWAIFKHLGYNGQCFCGGRLIPIDEFDYDTHQRDPDDKPNYGNNFFFTHPDRKTGGCGQGCSCAR
;
A
#
# COMPACT_ATOMS: atom_id res chain seq x y z
N MET A 1 8.53 13.21 -9.37
CA MET A 1 7.08 12.90 -9.61
C MET A 1 6.35 12.68 -8.29
N LEU A 2 6.82 11.76 -7.44
CA LEU A 2 6.22 11.46 -6.14
C LEU A 2 6.20 12.64 -5.16
N GLU A 3 7.31 13.37 -5.02
CA GLU A 3 7.39 14.54 -4.11
C GLU A 3 6.51 15.71 -4.55
N ARG A 4 6.46 15.97 -5.86
CA ARG A 4 5.73 17.11 -6.45
C ARG A 4 4.22 16.88 -6.49
N PHE A 5 3.80 15.73 -6.98
CA PHE A 5 2.38 15.47 -7.27
C PHE A 5 1.68 14.67 -6.17
N LYS A 6 2.44 14.02 -5.28
CA LYS A 6 1.90 13.31 -4.12
C LYS A 6 0.76 12.34 -4.48
N PRO A 7 0.90 11.50 -5.53
CA PRO A 7 -0.16 10.59 -5.94
C PRO A 7 -0.45 9.55 -4.86
N THR A 8 -1.58 8.85 -4.94
CA THR A 8 -1.69 7.55 -4.27
C THR A 8 -0.98 6.53 -5.13
N VAL A 9 -0.15 5.70 -4.52
CA VAL A 9 0.61 4.65 -5.21
C VAL A 9 0.14 3.30 -4.72
N LEU A 10 -0.12 2.38 -5.64
CA LEU A 10 -0.29 0.96 -5.38
C LEU A 10 0.93 0.23 -5.92
N VAL A 11 1.55 -0.61 -5.09
CA VAL A 11 2.69 -1.45 -5.47
C VAL A 11 2.37 -2.88 -5.08
N GLU A 12 2.52 -3.80 -6.03
CA GLU A 12 2.56 -5.22 -5.72
C GLU A 12 3.98 -5.63 -5.34
N CYS A 13 4.14 -6.30 -4.20
CA CYS A 13 5.45 -6.74 -3.69
C CYS A 13 5.33 -8.11 -3.02
N GLU A 14 6.12 -9.09 -3.44
CA GLU A 14 6.09 -10.45 -2.88
C GLU A 14 7.52 -10.92 -2.54
N ARG A 15 7.71 -11.43 -1.32
CA ARG A 15 9.01 -11.91 -0.82
C ARG A 15 9.64 -12.98 -1.70
N ARG A 16 8.81 -13.86 -2.28
CA ARG A 16 9.28 -14.99 -3.11
C ARG A 16 9.95 -14.58 -4.42
N HIS A 17 9.84 -13.32 -4.82
CA HIS A 17 10.53 -12.79 -6.01
C HIS A 17 11.87 -12.14 -5.67
N SER A 18 12.25 -12.13 -4.39
CA SER A 18 13.47 -11.50 -3.90
C SER A 18 14.52 -12.55 -3.53
N ASN A 19 15.79 -12.15 -3.50
CA ASN A 19 16.87 -13.04 -3.10
C ASN A 19 16.81 -13.31 -1.58
N ASP A 20 17.32 -14.47 -1.16
CA ASP A 20 17.46 -14.81 0.25
C ASP A 20 18.20 -13.70 1.02
N GLY A 21 17.64 -13.30 2.17
CA GLY A 21 18.22 -12.28 3.04
C GLY A 21 17.83 -10.82 2.71
N THR A 22 16.92 -10.58 1.77
CA THR A 22 16.37 -9.25 1.47
C THR A 22 15.04 -8.99 2.18
N ASP A 23 14.72 -7.71 2.43
CA ASP A 23 13.44 -7.24 2.97
C ASP A 23 12.80 -6.25 1.98
N PRO A 24 12.20 -6.74 0.88
CA PRO A 24 11.70 -5.88 -0.19
C PRO A 24 10.55 -4.96 0.25
N VAL A 25 9.73 -5.37 1.23
CA VAL A 25 8.63 -4.54 1.76
C VAL A 25 9.19 -3.48 2.70
N GLY A 26 10.17 -3.83 3.54
CA GLY A 26 10.87 -2.86 4.38
C GLY A 26 11.62 -1.80 3.56
N GLU A 27 12.30 -2.20 2.48
CA GLU A 27 12.96 -1.28 1.54
C GLU A 27 11.95 -0.36 0.86
N LEU A 28 10.84 -0.91 0.36
CA LEU A 28 9.74 -0.15 -0.21
C LEU A 28 9.17 0.84 0.81
N TRP A 29 8.96 0.41 2.05
CA TRP A 29 8.47 1.26 3.12
C TRP A 29 9.42 2.42 3.42
N ALA A 30 10.72 2.15 3.53
CA ALA A 30 11.73 3.16 3.82
C ALA A 30 11.71 4.32 2.79
N ILE A 31 11.55 3.99 1.50
CA ILE A 31 11.45 4.98 0.42
C ILE A 31 10.22 5.87 0.62
N PHE A 32 9.04 5.29 0.78
CA PHE A 32 7.79 6.06 0.90
C PHE A 32 7.70 6.85 2.21
N LYS A 33 8.18 6.27 3.31
CA LYS A 33 8.26 6.94 4.61
C LYS A 33 9.15 8.18 4.54
N HIS A 34 10.30 8.09 3.86
CA HIS A 34 11.19 9.24 3.65
C HIS A 34 10.50 10.37 2.86
N LEU A 35 9.62 10.01 1.92
CA LEU A 35 8.85 10.96 1.12
C LEU A 35 7.58 11.49 1.83
N GLY A 36 7.35 11.13 3.09
CA GLY A 36 6.21 11.60 3.89
C GLY A 36 4.90 10.85 3.65
N TYR A 37 4.95 9.65 3.07
CA TYR A 37 3.76 8.83 2.83
C TYR A 37 3.46 7.91 4.01
N ASN A 38 2.18 7.60 4.18
CA ASN A 38 1.71 6.50 5.01
C ASN A 38 1.60 5.23 4.17
N GLY A 39 1.95 4.07 4.74
CA GLY A 39 1.89 2.77 4.09
C GLY A 39 0.82 1.85 4.69
N GLN A 40 0.09 1.14 3.85
CA GLN A 40 -0.89 0.13 4.24
C GLN A 40 -0.78 -1.09 3.32
N CYS A 41 -1.08 -2.28 3.84
CA CYS A 41 -1.22 -3.51 3.05
C CYS A 41 -2.70 -3.91 2.98
N PHE A 42 -3.18 -4.32 1.81
CA PHE A 42 -4.50 -4.93 1.69
C PHE A 42 -4.39 -6.44 1.89
N CYS A 43 -5.03 -6.94 2.95
CA CYS A 43 -4.97 -8.33 3.36
C CYS A 43 -6.21 -8.69 4.18
N GLY A 44 -6.85 -9.83 3.93
CA GLY A 44 -8.02 -10.27 4.70
C GLY A 44 -9.25 -9.37 4.50
N GLY A 45 -9.38 -8.71 3.34
CA GLY A 45 -10.46 -7.75 3.08
C GLY A 45 -10.34 -6.43 3.84
N ARG A 46 -9.20 -6.15 4.48
CA ARG A 46 -8.92 -4.93 5.25
C ARG A 46 -7.60 -4.30 4.83
N LEU A 47 -7.47 -3.01 5.13
CA LEU A 47 -6.19 -2.31 5.09
C LEU A 47 -5.55 -2.38 6.48
N ILE A 48 -4.38 -2.99 6.56
CA ILE A 48 -3.55 -2.99 7.78
C ILE A 48 -2.40 -1.99 7.62
N PRO A 49 -1.95 -1.32 8.69
CA PRO A 49 -0.73 -0.52 8.65
C PRO A 49 0.47 -1.35 8.20
N ILE A 50 1.37 -0.76 7.42
CA ILE A 50 2.56 -1.48 6.94
C ILE A 50 3.49 -1.90 8.08
N ASP A 51 3.48 -1.19 9.21
CA ASP A 51 4.24 -1.56 10.42
C ASP A 51 3.65 -2.80 11.13
N GLU A 52 2.43 -3.23 10.79
CA GLU A 52 1.80 -4.48 11.26
C GLU A 52 1.97 -5.63 10.26
N PHE A 53 2.54 -5.37 9.09
CA PHE A 53 2.79 -6.40 8.08
C PHE A 53 3.91 -7.33 8.54
N ASP A 54 3.71 -8.61 8.26
CA ASP A 54 4.63 -9.70 8.61
C ASP A 54 4.56 -10.75 7.50
N TYR A 55 5.71 -11.18 6.99
CA TYR A 55 5.77 -12.11 5.88
C TYR A 55 5.22 -13.49 6.24
N ASP A 56 5.54 -13.97 7.44
CA ASP A 56 5.21 -15.33 7.86
C ASP A 56 3.71 -15.47 8.21
N THR A 57 3.01 -14.34 8.34
CA THR A 57 1.56 -14.25 8.50
C THR A 57 0.86 -13.93 7.18
N HIS A 58 1.29 -12.88 6.48
CA HIS A 58 0.56 -12.27 5.38
C HIS A 58 1.03 -12.70 4.00
N GLN A 59 2.17 -13.39 3.88
CA GLN A 59 2.67 -13.99 2.63
C GLN A 59 3.08 -15.46 2.80
N ARG A 60 2.55 -16.13 3.81
CA ARG A 60 2.90 -17.53 4.14
C ARG A 60 2.53 -18.52 3.03
N ASP A 61 1.33 -18.36 2.48
CA ASP A 61 0.76 -19.28 1.49
C ASP A 61 0.12 -18.49 0.35
N PRO A 62 0.71 -18.52 -0.87
CA PRO A 62 0.17 -17.79 -2.03
C PRO A 62 -1.20 -18.29 -2.51
N ASP A 63 -1.64 -19.47 -2.06
CA ASP A 63 -2.96 -20.01 -2.38
C ASP A 63 -4.07 -19.55 -1.41
N ASP A 64 -3.71 -19.02 -0.24
CA ASP A 64 -4.65 -18.35 0.69
C ASP A 64 -4.94 -16.90 0.24
N LYS A 65 -5.50 -16.76 -0.97
CA LYS A 65 -5.79 -15.46 -1.60
C LYS A 65 -6.50 -14.45 -0.68
N PRO A 66 -7.50 -14.83 0.15
CA PRO A 66 -8.15 -13.89 1.06
C PRO A 66 -7.19 -13.25 2.05
N ASN A 67 -6.18 -13.99 2.55
CA ASN A 67 -5.25 -13.54 3.58
C ASN A 67 -3.83 -13.28 3.03
N TYR A 68 -3.67 -13.27 1.72
CA TYR A 68 -2.38 -13.00 1.08
C TYR A 68 -2.23 -11.52 0.76
N GLY A 69 -1.38 -10.83 1.52
CA GLY A 69 -1.09 -9.42 1.37
C GLY A 69 0.09 -9.18 0.44
N ASN A 70 -0.16 -8.89 -0.83
CA ASN A 70 0.88 -8.45 -1.78
C ASN A 70 0.65 -7.01 -2.29
N ASN A 71 -0.50 -6.41 -2.01
CA ASN A 71 -0.89 -5.09 -2.49
C ASN A 71 -0.63 -4.02 -1.42
N PHE A 72 0.33 -3.14 -1.67
CA PHE A 72 0.73 -2.05 -0.77
C PHE A 72 0.28 -0.70 -1.30
N PHE A 73 -0.42 0.05 -0.45
CA PHE A 73 -0.93 1.38 -0.73
C PHE A 73 -0.10 2.42 0.00
N PHE A 74 0.35 3.44 -0.74
CA PHE A 74 1.02 4.60 -0.19
C PHE A 74 0.20 5.85 -0.44
N THR A 75 -0.12 6.57 0.63
CA THR A 75 -0.90 7.81 0.58
C THR A 75 -0.14 8.93 1.26
N HIS A 76 -0.02 10.07 0.59
CA HIS A 76 0.57 11.26 1.20
C HIS A 76 -0.54 12.09 1.86
N PRO A 77 -0.38 12.57 3.10
CA PRO A 77 -1.41 13.35 3.81
C PRO A 77 -1.84 14.63 3.07
N ASP A 78 -0.89 15.33 2.43
CA ASP A 78 -1.20 16.51 1.62
C ASP A 78 -1.89 16.21 0.27
N ARG A 79 -2.12 14.94 -0.09
CA ARG A 79 -2.93 14.63 -1.27
C ARG A 79 -4.34 15.10 -0.98
N LYS A 80 -4.73 16.22 -1.58
CA LYS A 80 -6.14 16.62 -1.62
C LYS A 80 -6.88 15.50 -2.34
N THR A 81 -7.60 14.66 -1.59
CA THR A 81 -8.65 13.85 -2.19
C THR A 81 -9.51 14.85 -2.94
N GLY A 82 -9.62 14.70 -4.27
CA GLY A 82 -10.65 15.40 -5.01
C GLY A 82 -11.96 14.98 -4.37
N GLY A 83 -12.43 15.76 -3.38
CA GLY A 83 -13.78 15.63 -2.90
C GLY A 83 -14.62 15.75 -4.15
N CYS A 84 -15.49 14.77 -4.39
CA CYS A 84 -16.64 15.01 -5.23
C CYS A 84 -17.22 16.32 -4.73
N GLY A 85 -17.08 17.39 -5.52
CA GLY A 85 -17.61 18.68 -5.14
C GLY A 85 -19.07 18.45 -4.81
N GLN A 86 -19.51 18.91 -3.65
CA GLN A 86 -20.93 19.10 -3.39
C GLN A 86 -21.47 19.93 -4.57
N GLY A 87 -22.08 19.28 -5.57
CA GLY A 87 -22.30 19.90 -6.88
C GLY A 87 -22.61 18.94 -8.03
N CYS A 88 -22.24 17.66 -7.97
CA CYS A 88 -22.77 16.68 -8.92
C CYS A 88 -24.17 16.23 -8.48
N SER A 89 -25.16 17.04 -8.83
CA SER A 89 -26.55 16.57 -8.93
C SER A 89 -26.60 15.59 -10.12
N CYS A 90 -26.58 14.29 -9.86
CA CYS A 90 -27.14 13.34 -10.80
C CYS A 90 -28.64 13.64 -10.88
N ALA A 91 -29.06 14.29 -11.97
CA ALA A 91 -30.46 14.42 -12.30
C ALA A 91 -31.07 13.00 -12.41
N ARG A 92 -32.21 12.82 -11.74
CA ARG A 92 -33.04 11.62 -11.82
C ARG A 92 -33.71 11.50 -13.18
#